data_AF-A0A947XE20-F1
#
_entry.id   AF-A0A947XE20-F1
#
_cell.length_a   1.000
_cell.length_b   1.000
_cell.length_c   1.000
_cell.angle_alpha   90.00
_cell.angle_beta   90.00
_cell.angle_gamma   90.00
#
_symmetry.space_group_name_H-M   'P 1'
#
loop_
_entity.id
_entity.type
_entity.pdbx_description
1 polymer ?
#
loop_
_entity_poly.entity_id
_entity_poly.type
_entity_poly.pdbx_seq_one_letter_code
_entity_poly.pdbx_strand_id
1 'polypeptide(L)'
;MDADPYAHCARLTRDQWAWEFLRRNPDYRRDYQAFITIWRALEADYGTPPQRDFSRWKLDPRAYGPLPGDAELATPGGELCMVDDDRVLLECWMGAKWGFHKFPLDPARTAPAPDELSWRPPPQPDTPVDVPYRLDIAFDLSLPLPPQLEAAKFRLVSRAAELRRQGFAAPKIVANQCERWTTMLRLIDSAAVPDADTATLLDEAQALVAGGYREILRLADGGAEAA
;
A
#
# COMPACT_ATOMS: atom_id res chain seq x y z
N MET A 1 -33.43 -8.12 0.15
CA MET A 1 -32.12 -8.74 0.41
C MET A 1 -31.09 -7.75 -0.06
N ASP A 2 -30.55 -6.94 0.84
CA ASP A 2 -29.42 -6.09 0.50
C ASP A 2 -28.23 -6.98 0.13
N ALA A 3 -27.58 -6.67 -0.99
CA ALA A 3 -26.36 -7.35 -1.38
C ALA A 3 -25.28 -7.08 -0.30
N ASP A 4 -24.53 -8.11 0.11
CA ASP A 4 -23.41 -7.94 1.03
C ASP A 4 -22.42 -6.92 0.43
N PRO A 5 -22.21 -5.74 1.06
CA PRO A 5 -21.35 -4.70 0.52
C PRO A 5 -19.89 -5.16 0.37
N TYR A 6 -19.51 -6.25 1.04
CA TYR A 6 -18.16 -6.83 1.01
C TYR A 6 -18.04 -8.06 0.10
N ALA A 7 -19.08 -8.42 -0.66
CA ALA A 7 -19.02 -9.57 -1.58
C ALA A 7 -17.89 -9.48 -2.62
N HIS A 8 -17.44 -8.26 -2.95
CA HIS A 8 -16.33 -8.03 -3.86
C HIS A 8 -14.96 -8.44 -3.26
N CYS A 9 -14.82 -8.46 -1.92
CA CYS A 9 -13.59 -8.78 -1.20
C CYS A 9 -13.06 -10.19 -1.55
N ALA A 10 -13.97 -11.14 -1.83
CA ALA A 10 -13.64 -12.52 -2.15
C ALA A 10 -12.76 -12.70 -3.41
N ARG A 11 -12.66 -11.66 -4.26
CA ARG A 11 -11.91 -11.71 -5.53
C ARG A 11 -10.78 -10.68 -5.61
N LEU A 12 -10.48 -9.98 -4.53
CA LEU A 12 -9.45 -8.95 -4.55
C LEU A 12 -8.06 -9.55 -4.65
N THR A 13 -7.25 -8.95 -5.53
CA THR A 13 -5.81 -9.22 -5.60
C THR A 13 -5.08 -8.59 -4.41
N ARG A 14 -3.77 -8.89 -4.28
CA ARG A 14 -2.89 -8.24 -3.30
C ARG A 14 -3.00 -6.70 -3.38
N ASP A 15 -2.89 -6.17 -4.58
CA ASP A 15 -2.87 -4.73 -4.85
C ASP A 15 -4.21 -4.08 -4.53
N GLN A 16 -5.31 -4.78 -4.82
CA GLN A 16 -6.66 -4.32 -4.49
C GLN A 16 -6.92 -4.36 -2.99
N TRP A 17 -6.37 -5.33 -2.26
CA TRP A 17 -6.40 -5.34 -0.79
C TRP A 17 -5.65 -4.15 -0.20
N ALA A 18 -4.44 -3.85 -0.68
CA ALA A 18 -3.70 -2.66 -0.27
C ALA A 18 -4.51 -1.38 -0.53
N TRP A 19 -5.19 -1.30 -1.69
CA TRP A 19 -6.07 -0.20 -2.04
C TRP A 19 -7.26 -0.04 -1.08
N GLU A 20 -7.94 -1.13 -0.70
CA GLU A 20 -9.12 -1.04 0.17
C GLU A 20 -8.77 -0.44 1.56
N PHE A 21 -7.56 -0.69 2.07
CA PHE A 21 -7.09 -0.02 3.29
C PHE A 21 -6.68 1.43 3.02
N LEU A 22 -5.89 1.70 1.97
CA LEU A 22 -5.45 3.07 1.66
C LEU A 22 -6.63 4.02 1.38
N ARG A 23 -7.64 3.59 0.63
CA ARG A 23 -8.80 4.44 0.30
C ARG A 23 -9.65 4.82 1.52
N ARG A 24 -9.41 4.19 2.68
CA ARG A 24 -10.03 4.52 3.98
C ARG A 24 -9.15 5.42 4.84
N ASN A 25 -7.92 5.69 4.43
CA ASN A 25 -7.02 6.58 5.14
C ASN A 25 -7.53 8.04 5.08
N PRO A 26 -7.78 8.69 6.24
CA PRO A 26 -8.29 10.05 6.27
C PRO A 26 -7.30 11.07 5.68
N ASP A 27 -5.99 10.86 5.87
CA ASP A 27 -4.97 11.70 5.27
C ASP A 27 -4.91 11.54 3.75
N TYR A 28 -5.01 10.31 3.24
CA TYR A 28 -5.09 10.09 1.79
C TYR A 28 -6.30 10.80 1.18
N ARG A 29 -7.46 10.69 1.83
CA ARG A 29 -8.70 11.33 1.36
C ARG A 29 -8.58 12.86 1.36
N ARG A 30 -8.03 13.44 2.43
CA ARG A 30 -7.77 14.88 2.56
C ARG A 30 -6.82 15.36 1.47
N ASP A 31 -5.70 14.67 1.30
CA ASP A 31 -4.69 15.00 0.31
C ASP A 31 -5.24 14.87 -1.12
N TYR A 32 -5.96 13.78 -1.41
CA TYR A 32 -6.60 13.58 -2.71
C TYR A 32 -7.61 14.69 -3.01
N GLN A 33 -8.40 15.11 -2.01
CA GLN A 33 -9.35 16.21 -2.19
C GLN A 33 -8.63 17.53 -2.52
N ALA A 34 -7.56 17.86 -1.79
CA ALA A 34 -6.77 19.05 -2.08
C ALA A 34 -6.13 18.97 -3.49
N PHE A 35 -5.53 17.82 -3.80
CA PHE A 35 -4.92 17.53 -5.10
C PHE A 35 -5.92 17.69 -6.25
N ILE A 36 -7.08 17.03 -6.20
CA ILE A 36 -8.04 17.04 -7.31
C ILE A 36 -8.69 18.42 -7.50
N THR A 37 -8.84 19.20 -6.42
CA THR A 37 -9.28 20.60 -6.50
C THR A 37 -8.26 21.45 -7.26
N ILE A 38 -6.97 21.33 -6.93
CA ILE A 38 -5.90 22.05 -7.64
C ILE A 38 -5.84 21.61 -9.11
N TRP A 39 -5.85 20.30 -9.36
CA TRP A 39 -5.79 19.73 -10.70
C TRP A 39 -6.92 20.23 -11.59
N ARG A 40 -8.17 20.19 -11.10
CA ARG A 40 -9.33 20.68 -11.85
C ARG A 40 -9.28 22.19 -12.12
N ALA A 41 -8.73 22.98 -11.19
CA ALA A 41 -8.52 24.41 -11.41
C ALA A 41 -7.48 24.65 -12.52
N LEU A 42 -6.37 23.92 -12.52
CA LEU A 42 -5.38 23.97 -13.59
C LEU A 42 -5.98 23.55 -14.94
N GLU A 43 -6.80 22.49 -14.97
CA GLU A 43 -7.49 22.07 -16.20
C GLU A 43 -8.50 23.10 -16.70
N ALA A 44 -9.18 23.84 -15.82
CA ALA A 44 -10.04 24.95 -16.21
C ALA A 44 -9.25 26.13 -16.79
N ASP A 45 -8.09 26.45 -16.22
CA ASP A 45 -7.27 27.60 -16.64
C ASP A 45 -6.48 27.34 -17.94
N TYR A 46 -6.07 26.08 -18.17
CA TYR A 46 -5.12 25.72 -19.22
C TYR A 46 -5.59 24.60 -20.15
N GLY A 47 -6.75 23.98 -19.89
CA GLY A 47 -7.31 22.89 -20.67
C GLY A 47 -6.82 21.48 -20.28
N THR A 48 -7.43 20.48 -20.93
CA THR A 48 -7.12 19.07 -20.76
C THR A 48 -6.32 18.53 -21.96
N PRO A 49 -5.52 17.46 -21.81
CA PRO A 49 -4.84 16.85 -22.93
C PRO A 49 -5.84 16.31 -23.97
N PRO A 50 -5.51 16.37 -25.28
CA PRO A 50 -4.27 16.88 -25.85
C PRO A 50 -4.20 18.41 -26.04
N GLN A 51 -5.27 19.17 -25.80
CA GLN A 51 -5.34 20.61 -26.08
C GLN A 51 -4.76 21.51 -24.98
N ARG A 52 -4.19 20.94 -23.91
CA ARG A 52 -3.63 21.67 -22.77
C ARG A 52 -2.51 22.63 -23.20
N ASP A 53 -2.56 23.87 -22.73
CA ASP A 53 -1.46 24.83 -22.85
C ASP A 53 -0.33 24.47 -21.87
N PHE A 54 0.51 23.53 -22.28
CA PHE A 54 1.64 23.04 -21.48
C PHE A 54 2.66 24.13 -21.14
N SER A 55 2.84 25.12 -22.03
CA SER A 55 3.81 26.20 -21.81
C SER A 55 3.40 27.07 -20.63
N ARG A 56 2.12 27.44 -20.54
CA ARG A 56 1.59 28.19 -19.39
C ARG A 56 1.45 27.33 -18.14
N TRP A 57 1.04 26.07 -18.27
CA TRP A 57 0.92 25.13 -17.15
C TRP A 57 2.23 24.99 -16.37
N LYS A 58 3.37 24.85 -17.06
CA LYS A 58 4.70 24.70 -16.41
C LYS A 58 5.16 25.93 -15.61
N LEU A 59 4.59 27.10 -15.88
CA LEU A 59 4.91 28.33 -15.16
C LEU A 59 4.04 28.50 -13.90
N ASP A 60 2.97 27.72 -13.76
CA ASP A 60 2.07 27.81 -12.63
C ASP A 60 2.64 27.07 -11.42
N PRO A 61 2.85 27.72 -10.27
CA PRO A 61 3.38 27.06 -9.08
C PRO A 61 2.46 25.96 -8.55
N ARG A 62 1.14 26.02 -8.83
CA ARG A 62 0.18 24.99 -8.41
C ARG A 62 0.39 23.64 -9.13
N ALA A 63 1.11 23.62 -10.25
CA ALA A 63 1.40 22.39 -11.00
C ALA A 63 2.45 21.48 -10.32
N TYR A 64 3.01 21.92 -9.20
CA TYR A 64 4.13 21.27 -8.53
C TYR A 64 3.79 20.98 -7.07
N GLY A 65 4.33 19.87 -6.55
CA GLY A 65 4.29 19.58 -5.12
C GLY A 65 5.31 20.43 -4.34
N PRO A 66 5.24 20.41 -3.00
CA PRO A 66 4.28 19.68 -2.17
C PRO A 66 2.85 20.26 -2.23
N LEU A 67 1.87 19.50 -1.73
CA LEU A 67 0.54 20.09 -1.49
C LEU A 67 0.64 21.27 -0.52
N PRO A 68 -0.24 22.29 -0.64
CA PRO A 68 -0.22 23.43 0.27
C PRO A 68 -0.30 23.00 1.74
N GLY A 69 0.71 23.38 2.53
CA GLY A 69 0.81 23.06 3.96
C GLY A 69 1.52 21.75 4.29
N ASP A 70 1.89 20.94 3.28
CA ASP A 70 2.73 19.78 3.47
C ASP A 70 4.22 20.11 3.33
N ALA A 71 5.05 19.31 4.01
CA ALA A 71 6.49 19.36 3.86
C ALA A 71 6.94 18.62 2.58
N GLU A 72 8.17 18.92 2.14
CA GLU A 72 8.87 18.12 1.15
C GLU A 72 8.99 16.66 1.59
N LEU A 73 8.99 15.72 0.63
CA LEU A 73 9.16 14.31 0.95
C LEU A 73 10.60 14.06 1.43
N ALA A 74 10.74 13.59 2.68
CA ALA A 74 12.03 13.38 3.36
C ALA A 74 12.98 12.42 2.62
N THR A 75 12.44 11.49 1.84
CA THR A 75 13.18 10.63 0.93
C THR A 75 12.29 10.36 -0.28
N PRO A 76 12.66 10.78 -1.49
CA PRO A 76 12.02 10.33 -2.72
C PRO A 76 12.04 8.79 -2.79
N GLY A 77 10.95 8.15 -2.40
CA GLY A 77 10.76 6.71 -2.60
C GLY A 77 10.66 6.42 -4.10
N GLY A 78 11.79 6.15 -4.75
CA GLY A 78 11.90 5.91 -6.19
C GLY A 78 12.02 7.19 -7.03
N GLU A 79 12.23 7.02 -8.34
CA GLU A 79 12.33 8.12 -9.30
C GLU A 79 11.10 9.03 -9.19
N LEU A 80 11.33 10.28 -8.81
CA LEU A 80 10.35 11.36 -8.94
C LEU A 80 10.54 11.96 -10.33
N CYS A 81 9.42 12.24 -11.01
CA CYS A 81 9.45 13.01 -12.25
C CYS A 81 9.82 14.47 -11.92
N MET A 82 11.10 14.72 -11.72
CA MET A 82 11.67 16.06 -11.58
C MET A 82 11.72 16.71 -12.97
N VAL A 83 11.30 17.96 -13.05
CA VAL A 83 11.49 18.80 -14.24
C VAL A 83 12.87 19.45 -14.15
N ASP A 84 13.38 20.01 -15.25
CA ASP A 84 14.73 20.61 -15.40
C ASP A 84 15.16 21.64 -14.31
N ASP A 85 14.24 22.05 -13.44
CA ASP A 85 14.42 23.04 -12.37
C ASP A 85 14.12 22.42 -10.98
N ASP A 86 14.39 21.11 -10.83
CA ASP A 86 14.23 20.27 -9.63
C ASP A 86 12.83 20.20 -9.00
N ARG A 87 11.83 20.88 -9.57
CA ARG A 87 10.44 20.82 -9.14
C ARG A 87 9.79 19.50 -9.52
N VAL A 88 9.01 18.93 -8.60
CA VAL A 88 8.28 17.67 -8.80
C VAL A 88 6.85 17.98 -9.21
N LEU A 89 6.39 17.42 -10.34
CA LEU A 89 5.00 17.55 -10.77
C LEU A 89 4.03 17.08 -9.67
N LEU A 90 2.94 17.82 -9.47
CA LEU A 90 2.03 17.61 -8.34
C LEU A 90 1.48 16.18 -8.28
N GLU A 91 1.10 15.60 -9.41
CA GLU A 91 0.62 14.22 -9.51
C GLU A 91 1.70 13.19 -9.16
N CYS A 92 2.96 13.46 -9.49
CA CYS A 92 4.09 12.59 -9.19
C CYS A 92 4.47 12.66 -7.71
N TRP A 93 4.41 13.86 -7.12
CA TRP A 93 4.59 14.05 -5.69
C TRP A 93 3.51 13.31 -4.89
N MET A 94 2.23 13.47 -5.29
CA MET A 94 1.10 12.80 -4.63
C MET A 94 1.18 11.28 -4.81
N GLY A 95 1.55 10.81 -6.00
CA GLY A 95 1.81 9.41 -6.26
C GLY A 95 2.91 8.86 -5.35
N ALA A 96 4.06 9.53 -5.27
CA ALA A 96 5.17 9.09 -4.43
C ALA A 96 4.84 9.06 -2.93
N LYS A 97 4.14 10.08 -2.41
CA LYS A 97 3.70 10.13 -1.00
C LYS A 97 2.90 8.89 -0.61
N TRP A 98 2.01 8.43 -1.50
CA TRP A 98 1.07 7.35 -1.22
C TRP A 98 1.45 6.00 -1.84
N GLY A 99 2.54 5.95 -2.60
CA GLY A 99 3.12 4.73 -3.14
C GLY A 99 2.66 4.34 -4.55
N PHE A 100 2.19 5.27 -5.36
CA PHE A 100 1.83 5.06 -6.78
C PHE A 100 2.92 5.53 -7.74
N HIS A 101 3.11 4.80 -8.84
CA HIS A 101 3.86 5.26 -10.02
C HIS A 101 3.04 6.20 -10.91
N LYS A 102 1.72 5.98 -10.96
CA LYS A 102 0.77 6.70 -11.82
C LYS A 102 -0.01 7.77 -11.04
N PHE A 103 -0.88 8.46 -11.78
CA PHE A 103 -1.83 9.45 -11.26
C PHE A 103 -2.61 8.90 -10.04
N PRO A 104 -2.74 9.66 -8.94
CA PRO A 104 -3.46 9.23 -7.74
C PRO A 104 -4.92 8.86 -8.02
N LEU A 105 -5.40 7.76 -7.42
CA LEU A 105 -6.75 7.25 -7.66
C LEU A 105 -7.80 7.87 -6.71
N ASP A 106 -9.00 8.10 -7.21
CA ASP A 106 -10.11 8.58 -6.38
C ASP A 106 -10.47 7.57 -5.28
N PRO A 107 -10.43 7.93 -3.98
CA PRO A 107 -10.75 7.03 -2.88
C PRO A 107 -12.20 6.51 -2.91
N ALA A 108 -13.11 7.14 -3.67
CA ALA A 108 -14.46 6.63 -3.89
C ALA A 108 -14.52 5.36 -4.75
N ARG A 109 -13.44 5.04 -5.48
CA ARG A 109 -13.38 3.84 -6.34
C ARG A 109 -13.21 2.58 -5.51
N THR A 110 -14.13 1.64 -5.67
CA THR A 110 -14.02 0.30 -5.09
C THR A 110 -13.33 -0.63 -6.08
N ALA A 111 -12.33 -1.39 -5.61
CA ALA A 111 -11.64 -2.43 -6.40
C ALA A 111 -11.26 -2.01 -7.86
N PRO A 112 -10.45 -0.95 -8.06
CA PRO A 112 -9.94 -0.57 -9.39
C PRO A 112 -9.19 -1.72 -10.04
N ALA A 113 -9.07 -1.69 -11.37
CA ALA A 113 -8.42 -2.78 -12.08
C ALA A 113 -6.92 -2.86 -11.72
N PRO A 114 -6.30 -4.05 -11.70
CA PRO A 114 -4.91 -4.21 -11.27
C PRO A 114 -3.91 -3.34 -12.06
N ASP A 115 -4.14 -3.09 -13.34
CA ASP A 115 -3.29 -2.25 -14.20
C ASP A 115 -3.37 -0.75 -13.88
N GLU A 116 -4.44 -0.32 -13.20
CA GLU A 116 -4.61 1.03 -12.66
C GLU A 116 -3.84 1.20 -11.34
N LEU A 117 -3.75 0.13 -10.55
CA LEU A 117 -3.02 0.07 -9.28
C LEU A 117 -1.52 -0.15 -9.51
N SER A 118 -0.88 0.81 -10.15
CA SER A 118 0.57 0.79 -10.39
C SER A 118 1.32 1.24 -9.13
N TRP A 119 1.55 0.31 -8.20
CA TRP A 119 2.25 0.56 -6.94
C TRP A 119 3.77 0.63 -7.11
N ARG A 120 4.39 1.53 -6.36
CA ARG A 120 5.83 1.54 -6.11
C ARG A 120 6.21 0.37 -5.20
N PRO A 121 7.41 -0.21 -5.35
CA PRO A 121 7.93 -1.16 -4.38
C PRO A 121 7.87 -0.55 -2.97
N PRO A 122 7.28 -1.23 -1.98
CA PRO A 122 7.23 -0.70 -0.63
C PRO A 122 8.66 -0.53 -0.08
N PRO A 123 8.95 0.53 0.69
CA PRO A 123 10.26 0.70 1.34
C PRO A 123 10.56 -0.47 2.27
N GLN A 124 11.77 -0.61 2.80
CA GLN A 124 11.98 -1.60 3.86
C GLN A 124 11.16 -1.20 5.10
N PRO A 125 10.55 -2.17 5.81
CA PRO A 125 9.81 -1.86 7.03
C PRO A 125 10.79 -1.43 8.12
N ASP A 126 10.50 -0.31 8.78
CA ASP A 126 11.22 0.11 9.98
C ASP A 126 10.74 -0.67 11.22
N THR A 127 9.58 -1.32 11.13
CA THR A 127 8.96 -2.08 12.22
C THR A 127 9.59 -3.47 12.33
N PRO A 128 9.92 -3.93 13.55
CA PRO A 128 10.42 -5.29 13.75
C PRO A 128 9.37 -6.33 13.36
N VAL A 129 9.86 -7.48 12.87
CA VAL A 129 9.02 -8.66 12.61
C VAL A 129 8.43 -9.15 13.93
N ASP A 130 7.12 -9.39 13.93
CA ASP A 130 6.41 -9.93 15.08
C ASP A 130 7.01 -11.27 15.55
N VAL A 131 7.10 -11.44 16.86
CA VAL A 131 7.88 -12.48 17.54
C VAL A 131 7.54 -13.90 17.03
N PRO A 132 6.26 -14.29 16.84
CA PRO A 132 5.94 -15.61 16.30
C PRO A 132 6.51 -15.85 14.90
N TYR A 133 6.55 -14.80 14.07
CA TYR A 133 6.99 -14.86 12.67
C TYR A 133 8.49 -14.62 12.48
N ARG A 134 9.23 -14.31 13.55
CA ARG A 134 10.67 -14.06 13.50
C ARG A 134 11.48 -15.37 13.50
N LEU A 135 12.48 -15.45 12.63
CA LEU A 135 13.51 -16.50 12.61
C LEU A 135 14.86 -15.87 12.32
N ASP A 136 15.80 -15.98 13.26
CA ASP A 136 17.16 -15.50 13.07
C ASP A 136 18.06 -16.65 12.60
N ILE A 137 18.81 -16.44 11.51
CA ILE A 137 19.75 -17.42 10.94
C ILE A 137 21.14 -16.79 10.89
N ALA A 138 22.11 -17.42 11.56
CA ALA A 138 23.50 -17.00 11.53
C ALA A 138 24.26 -17.71 10.40
N PHE A 139 25.14 -16.96 9.73
CA PHE A 139 26.05 -17.46 8.69
C PHE A 139 27.50 -17.33 9.17
N ASP A 140 28.27 -18.40 9.00
CA ASP A 140 29.71 -18.38 9.21
C ASP A 140 30.40 -17.98 7.91
N LEU A 141 30.90 -16.74 7.88
CA LEU A 141 31.56 -16.17 6.69
C LEU A 141 32.95 -16.75 6.43
N SER A 142 33.48 -17.57 7.33
CA SER A 142 34.71 -18.33 7.07
C SER A 142 34.48 -19.58 6.20
N LEU A 143 33.22 -19.99 6.01
CA LEU A 143 32.83 -21.17 5.25
C LEU A 143 32.14 -20.78 3.92
N PRO A 144 32.11 -21.69 2.92
CA PRO A 144 31.35 -21.47 1.70
C PRO A 144 29.87 -21.17 1.97
N LEU A 145 29.31 -20.16 1.30
CA LEU A 145 27.92 -19.74 1.47
C LEU A 145 26.88 -20.76 0.95
N PRO A 146 27.06 -21.44 -0.20
CA PRO A 146 25.98 -22.25 -0.78
C PRO A 146 25.44 -23.35 0.16
N PRO A 147 26.25 -24.15 0.86
CA PRO A 147 25.74 -25.14 1.82
C PRO A 147 24.96 -24.49 2.98
N GLN A 148 25.37 -23.30 3.41
CA GLN A 148 24.69 -22.58 4.49
C GLN A 148 23.34 -22.02 4.03
N LEU A 149 23.23 -21.56 2.78
CA LEU A 149 21.97 -21.10 2.19
C LEU A 149 20.94 -22.23 2.08
N GLU A 150 21.35 -23.42 1.65
CA GLU A 150 20.44 -24.58 1.59
C GLU A 150 19.97 -24.99 2.99
N ALA A 151 20.85 -24.98 3.99
CA ALA A 151 20.47 -25.24 5.38
C ALA A 151 19.51 -24.16 5.91
N ALA A 152 19.74 -22.89 5.58
CA ALA A 152 18.88 -21.78 5.94
C ALA A 152 17.48 -21.91 5.34
N LYS A 153 17.39 -22.29 4.05
CA LYS A 153 16.13 -22.58 3.37
C LYS A 153 15.34 -23.68 4.06
N PHE A 154 16.00 -24.80 4.41
CA PHE A 154 15.35 -25.90 5.12
C PHE A 154 14.80 -25.47 6.49
N ARG A 155 15.57 -24.66 7.24
CA ARG A 155 15.10 -24.11 8.53
C ARG A 155 13.89 -23.19 8.35
N LEU A 156 13.90 -22.34 7.33
CA LEU A 156 12.79 -21.43 7.02
C LEU A 156 11.50 -22.21 6.70
N VAL A 157 11.57 -23.19 5.81
CA VAL A 157 10.41 -24.04 5.44
C VAL A 157 9.90 -24.82 6.66
N SER A 158 10.81 -25.38 7.46
CA SER A 158 10.46 -26.12 8.67
C SER A 158 9.74 -25.24 9.71
N ARG A 159 10.23 -24.01 9.93
CA ARG A 159 9.62 -23.04 10.84
C ARG A 159 8.23 -22.61 10.34
N ALA A 160 8.08 -22.37 9.05
CA ALA A 160 6.76 -22.05 8.47
C ALA A 160 5.75 -23.20 8.68
N ALA A 161 6.18 -24.46 8.52
CA ALA A 161 5.33 -25.62 8.79
C ALA A 161 4.99 -25.80 10.28
N GLU A 162 5.92 -25.48 11.18
CA GLU A 162 5.68 -25.46 12.63
C GLU A 162 4.63 -24.43 13.02
N LEU A 163 4.74 -23.20 12.49
CA LEU A 163 3.79 -22.13 12.73
C LEU A 163 2.37 -22.50 12.29
N ARG A 164 2.22 -23.15 11.12
CA ARG A 164 0.91 -23.67 10.68
C ARG A 164 0.31 -24.67 11.64
N ARG A 165 1.11 -25.59 12.18
CA ARG A 165 0.65 -26.58 13.19
C ARG A 165 0.22 -25.92 14.49
N GLN A 166 0.78 -24.76 14.82
CA GLN A 166 0.40 -23.94 15.98
C GLN A 166 -0.80 -23.01 15.71
N GLY A 167 -1.39 -23.07 14.50
CA GLY A 167 -2.56 -22.26 14.13
C GLY A 167 -2.24 -20.89 13.56
N PHE A 168 -0.96 -20.55 13.33
CA PHE A 168 -0.60 -19.29 12.69
C PHE A 168 -0.80 -19.37 11.17
N ALA A 169 -1.29 -18.27 10.59
CA ALA A 169 -1.35 -18.08 9.14
C ALA A 169 0.05 -17.76 8.58
N ALA A 170 0.91 -18.77 8.45
CA ALA A 170 2.29 -18.65 7.96
C ALA A 170 2.55 -19.55 6.74
N PRO A 171 3.06 -19.03 5.60
CA PRO A 171 3.21 -17.61 5.30
C PRO A 171 1.85 -16.90 5.18
N LYS A 172 1.85 -15.58 5.38
CA LYS A 172 0.68 -14.76 5.07
C LYS A 172 0.51 -14.72 3.56
N ILE A 173 -0.68 -15.05 3.07
CA ILE A 173 -1.05 -14.95 1.66
C ILE A 173 -2.47 -14.38 1.59
N VAL A 174 -2.83 -13.74 0.47
CA VAL A 174 -4.17 -13.15 0.31
C VAL A 174 -5.27 -14.15 0.65
N ALA A 175 -5.15 -15.40 0.19
CA ALA A 175 -6.15 -16.44 0.42
C ALA A 175 -6.43 -16.72 1.91
N ASN A 176 -5.42 -16.69 2.78
CA ASN A 176 -5.59 -16.96 4.21
C ASN A 176 -5.80 -15.69 5.06
N GLN A 177 -5.66 -14.50 4.46
CA GLN A 177 -5.92 -13.22 5.13
C GLN A 177 -7.27 -12.59 4.72
N CYS A 178 -7.84 -12.98 3.58
CA CYS A 178 -9.05 -12.37 2.99
C CYS A 178 -10.21 -12.24 3.99
N GLU A 179 -10.50 -13.30 4.76
CA GLU A 179 -11.58 -13.26 5.76
C GLU A 179 -11.28 -12.27 6.90
N ARG A 180 -10.06 -12.33 7.45
CA ARG A 180 -9.61 -11.40 8.51
C ARG A 180 -9.68 -9.95 8.03
N TRP A 181 -9.16 -9.66 6.84
CA TRP A 181 -9.18 -8.31 6.28
C TRP A 181 -10.59 -7.83 5.95
N THR A 182 -11.48 -8.71 5.50
CA THR A 182 -12.90 -8.36 5.30
C THR A 182 -13.54 -7.93 6.62
N THR A 183 -13.28 -8.66 7.71
CA THR A 183 -13.76 -8.29 9.05
C THR A 183 -13.15 -6.96 9.51
N MET A 184 -11.86 -6.72 9.27
CA MET A 184 -11.22 -5.44 9.56
C MET A 184 -11.88 -4.27 8.82
N LEU A 185 -12.18 -4.41 7.52
CA LEU A 185 -12.88 -3.38 6.75
C LEU A 185 -14.28 -3.11 7.32
N ARG A 186 -15.01 -4.17 7.69
CA ARG A 186 -16.32 -4.04 8.36
C ARG A 186 -16.23 -3.26 9.66
N LEU A 187 -15.18 -3.50 10.46
CA LEU A 187 -14.97 -2.78 11.72
C LEU A 187 -14.64 -1.30 11.48
N ILE A 188 -13.79 -0.99 10.50
CA ILE A 188 -13.45 0.41 10.14
C ILE A 188 -14.70 1.18 9.66
N ASP A 189 -15.54 0.53 8.85
CA ASP A 189 -16.72 1.16 8.25
C ASP A 189 -17.94 1.17 9.21
N SER A 190 -17.85 0.47 10.35
CA SER A 190 -18.90 0.39 11.35
C SER A 190 -18.87 1.56 12.32
N ALA A 191 -20.05 2.04 12.72
CA ALA A 191 -20.21 3.01 13.81
C ALA A 191 -20.42 2.36 15.18
N ALA A 192 -20.33 1.02 15.27
CA ALA A 192 -20.57 0.28 16.51
C ALA A 192 -19.37 0.36 17.48
N VAL A 193 -19.67 0.35 18.78
CA VAL A 193 -18.64 0.28 19.82
C VAL A 193 -18.06 -1.14 19.84
N PRO A 194 -16.73 -1.30 19.67
CA PRO A 194 -16.09 -2.61 19.71
C PRO A 194 -16.04 -3.19 21.14
N ASP A 195 -16.13 -4.51 21.24
CA ASP A 195 -15.71 -5.26 22.42
C ASP A 195 -14.17 -5.39 22.48
N ALA A 196 -13.62 -6.07 23.49
CA ALA A 196 -12.16 -6.15 23.68
C ALA A 196 -11.42 -6.83 22.51
N ASP A 197 -11.99 -7.90 21.97
CA ASP A 197 -11.37 -8.68 20.88
C ASP A 197 -11.46 -7.91 19.55
N THR A 198 -12.62 -7.30 19.29
CA THR A 198 -12.82 -6.45 18.10
C THR A 198 -12.07 -5.13 18.18
N ALA A 199 -11.79 -4.60 19.38
CA ALA A 199 -10.96 -3.40 19.57
C ALA A 199 -9.52 -3.66 19.14
N THR A 200 -8.94 -4.79 19.54
CA THR A 200 -7.58 -5.17 19.10
C THR A 200 -7.51 -5.33 17.58
N LEU A 201 -8.53 -5.97 16.98
CA LEU A 201 -8.61 -6.15 15.53
C LEU A 201 -8.81 -4.81 14.80
N LEU A 202 -9.54 -3.87 15.38
CA LEU A 202 -9.73 -2.52 14.85
C LEU A 202 -8.44 -1.71 14.91
N ASP A 203 -7.65 -1.81 15.98
CA ASP A 203 -6.34 -1.15 16.09
C ASP A 203 -5.39 -1.64 15.00
N GLU A 204 -5.34 -2.96 14.76
CA GLU A 204 -4.59 -3.53 13.64
C GLU A 204 -5.10 -3.03 12.28
N ALA A 205 -6.42 -2.94 12.12
CA ALA A 205 -7.04 -2.43 10.89
C ALA A 205 -6.65 -0.97 10.65
N GLN A 206 -6.66 -0.13 11.69
CA GLN A 206 -6.24 1.27 11.64
C GLN A 206 -4.75 1.40 11.32
N ALA A 207 -3.90 0.50 11.83
CA ALA A 207 -2.48 0.47 11.46
C ALA A 207 -2.28 0.14 9.98
N LEU A 208 -3.07 -0.78 9.40
CA LEU A 208 -3.07 -1.03 7.96
C LEU A 208 -3.50 0.20 7.18
N VAL A 209 -4.55 0.91 7.63
CA VAL A 209 -5.01 2.16 7.02
C VAL A 209 -3.92 3.25 7.07
N ALA A 210 -3.24 3.43 8.20
CA ALA A 210 -2.26 4.50 8.42
C ALA A 210 -0.97 4.35 7.58
N GLY A 211 -0.66 3.13 7.10
CA GLY A 211 0.53 2.88 6.30
C GLY A 211 0.87 1.40 6.13
N GLY A 212 0.31 0.54 6.98
CA GLY A 212 0.54 -0.91 6.93
C GLY A 212 -0.02 -1.60 5.68
N TYR A 213 -0.85 -0.94 4.86
CA TYR A 213 -1.24 -1.44 3.54
C TYR A 213 -0.03 -1.73 2.64
N ARG A 214 1.11 -1.07 2.88
CA ARG A 214 2.38 -1.36 2.20
C ARG A 214 2.97 -2.72 2.56
N GLU A 215 2.64 -3.27 3.73
CA GLU A 215 2.98 -4.65 4.10
C GLU A 215 2.26 -5.67 3.22
N ILE A 216 1.02 -5.36 2.82
CA ILE A 216 0.25 -6.23 1.90
C ILE A 216 0.96 -6.30 0.54
N LEU A 217 1.53 -5.18 0.06
CA LEU A 217 2.28 -5.13 -1.19
C LEU A 217 3.56 -5.98 -1.18
N ARG A 218 4.07 -6.39 0.00
CA ARG A 218 5.22 -7.31 0.09
C ARG A 218 4.83 -8.78 -0.03
N LEU A 219 3.54 -9.11 0.01
CA LEU A 219 3.10 -10.46 -0.25
C LEU A 219 3.36 -10.83 -1.72
N ALA A 220 3.57 -12.12 -1.97
CA ALA A 220 3.67 -12.61 -3.35
C ALA A 220 2.37 -12.33 -4.11
N ASP A 221 2.49 -11.88 -5.36
CA ASP A 221 1.37 -11.91 -6.30
C ASP A 221 0.96 -13.38 -6.49
N GLY A 222 -0.33 -13.66 -6.29
CA GLY A 222 -0.81 -15.01 -6.03
C GLY A 222 -0.23 -16.11 -6.94
N GLY A 223 0.27 -17.19 -6.33
CA GLY A 223 0.36 -18.51 -6.99
C GLY A 223 1.72 -19.21 -7.04
N ALA A 224 2.80 -18.71 -6.44
CA ALA A 224 4.09 -19.41 -6.46
C ALA A 224 4.67 -19.60 -5.06
N GLU A 225 4.24 -20.66 -4.38
CA GLU A 225 5.12 -21.66 -3.71
C GLU A 225 4.28 -22.70 -2.97
N ALA A 226 4.06 -23.86 -3.61
CA ALA A 226 4.15 -25.18 -3.00
C ALA A 226 3.76 -26.28 -4.02
N ALA A 227 4.74 -26.68 -4.84
CA ALA A 227 5.02 -28.09 -5.11
C ALA A 227 6.53 -28.27 -4.94
#